data_AF-A0AAE0CR75-F1
#
_entry.id   AF-A0AAE0CR75-F1
#
_cell.length_a   1.000
_cell.length_b   1.000
_cell.length_c   1.000
_cell.angle_alpha   90.00
_cell.angle_beta   90.00
_cell.angle_gamma   90.00
#
_symmetry.space_group_name_H-M   'P 1'
#
loop_
_entity.id
_entity.type
_entity.pdbx_description
1 polymer ?
#
loop_
_entity_poly.entity_id
_entity_poly.type
_entity_poly.pdbx_seq_one_letter_code
_entity_poly.pdbx_strand_id
1 'polypeptide(L)'
;QLWVMDFVPGAVNPRKSDDEVEKVMQTLQSFPSTVPSRNCSYALNWFCKCFNLIGYVLVNHMMELGFTKSLSEWIGSNLKKSGEHETWAFNLEGAVQINTLNINFCGETSYWPLLEHPPQGMEIAIVRAENSDRWDPDVIQRLESQASEGGDVAESKVSVHILPNSGHWVHVDNPQGLLEIMAPRIASI
;
A
#
# COMPACT_ATOMS: atom_id res chain seq x y z
N GLN A 1 -13.45 11.40 -13.96
CA GLN A 1 -13.37 9.95 -13.61
C GLN A 1 -12.49 9.80 -12.38
N LEU A 2 -12.83 8.86 -11.48
CA LEU A 2 -12.06 8.51 -10.28
C LEU A 2 -11.81 7.00 -10.27
N TRP A 3 -10.58 6.60 -10.02
CA TRP A 3 -10.18 5.21 -9.86
C TRP A 3 -9.74 4.96 -8.42
N VAL A 4 -10.27 3.91 -7.81
CA VAL A 4 -9.93 3.47 -6.45
C VAL A 4 -9.38 2.06 -6.54
N MET A 5 -8.17 1.84 -6.01
CA MET A 5 -7.47 0.57 -6.07
C MET A 5 -7.44 -0.06 -4.68
N ASP A 6 -8.17 -1.16 -4.53
CA ASP A 6 -8.27 -2.01 -3.34
C ASP A 6 -8.31 -1.24 -2.01
N PHE A 7 -9.11 -0.16 -1.97
CA PHE A 7 -9.24 0.71 -0.81
C PHE A 7 -10.68 0.68 -0.28
N VAL A 8 -10.82 0.39 1.01
CA VAL A 8 -12.12 0.28 1.69
C VAL A 8 -12.73 1.67 1.88
N PRO A 9 -13.99 1.92 1.47
CA PRO A 9 -14.59 3.25 1.52
C PRO A 9 -15.09 3.67 2.90
N GLY A 10 -15.30 2.73 3.82
CA GLY A 10 -15.79 2.99 5.17
C GLY A 10 -14.68 3.25 6.18
N ALA A 11 -15.08 3.65 7.39
CA ALA A 11 -14.14 3.77 8.49
C ALA A 11 -13.44 2.44 8.74
N VAL A 12 -12.11 2.45 8.78
CA VAL A 12 -11.32 1.25 9.01
C VAL A 12 -11.44 0.90 10.50
N ASN A 13 -11.83 -0.32 10.82
CA ASN A 13 -11.85 -0.76 12.21
C ASN A 13 -10.39 -0.94 12.68
N PRO A 14 -9.90 -0.11 13.63
CA PRO A 14 -8.50 -0.17 14.06
C PRO A 14 -8.16 -1.46 14.81
N ARG A 15 -9.14 -2.31 15.14
CA ARG A 15 -8.91 -3.64 15.74
C ARG A 15 -8.76 -4.75 14.70
N LYS A 16 -9.06 -4.48 13.43
CA LYS A 16 -8.97 -5.43 12.31
C LYS A 16 -7.94 -5.02 11.26
N SER A 17 -7.48 -3.76 11.26
CA SER A 17 -6.39 -3.36 10.38
C SER A 17 -5.16 -4.19 10.71
N ASP A 18 -4.56 -4.78 9.69
CA ASP A 18 -3.30 -5.48 9.86
C ASP A 18 -2.27 -4.45 10.36
N ASP A 19 -1.91 -4.55 11.64
CA ASP A 19 -0.93 -3.70 12.31
C ASP A 19 0.47 -3.79 11.64
N GLU A 20 0.62 -4.54 10.54
CA GLU A 20 1.86 -4.69 9.79
C GLU A 20 2.49 -3.34 9.45
N VAL A 21 1.71 -2.34 9.01
CA VAL A 21 2.25 -0.99 8.73
C VAL A 21 2.75 -0.31 10.00
N GLU A 22 2.01 -0.39 11.10
CA GLU A 22 2.42 0.20 12.38
C GLU A 22 3.66 -0.50 12.94
N LYS A 23 3.70 -1.83 12.89
CA LYS A 23 4.85 -2.65 13.29
C LYS A 23 6.07 -2.35 12.42
N VAL A 24 5.91 -2.17 11.11
CA VAL A 24 6.99 -1.73 10.22
C VAL A 24 7.50 -0.37 10.68
N MET A 25 6.62 0.62 10.87
CA MET A 25 7.01 1.96 11.32
C MET A 25 7.75 1.94 12.66
N GLN A 26 7.25 1.21 13.65
CA GLN A 26 7.90 1.01 14.95
C GLN A 26 9.28 0.33 14.80
N THR A 27 9.37 -0.69 13.94
CA THR A 27 10.64 -1.37 13.64
C THR A 27 11.65 -0.40 13.04
N LEU A 28 11.23 0.40 12.06
CA LEU A 28 12.08 1.39 11.41
C LEU A 28 12.52 2.50 12.37
N GLN A 29 11.67 2.92 13.30
CA GLN A 29 12.00 3.91 14.33
C GLN A 29 12.99 3.37 15.37
N SER A 30 13.00 2.07 15.62
CA SER A 30 13.99 1.45 16.51
C SER A 30 15.38 1.35 15.88
N PHE A 31 15.47 1.47 14.55
CA PHE A 31 16.74 1.52 13.83
C PHE A 31 17.40 2.90 13.92
N PRO A 32 18.74 2.96 14.05
CA PRO A 32 19.46 4.22 13.99
C PRO A 32 19.25 4.93 12.65
N SER A 33 18.93 6.23 12.69
CA SER A 33 18.66 7.08 11.50
C SER A 33 19.88 7.31 10.60
N THR A 34 21.07 7.07 11.14
CA THR A 34 22.36 7.09 10.43
C THR A 34 23.22 5.95 10.94
N VAL A 35 23.62 5.05 10.04
CA VAL A 35 24.57 3.97 10.37
C VAL A 35 25.88 4.24 9.63
N PRO A 36 27.05 4.16 10.30
CA PRO A 36 28.33 4.25 9.62
C PRO A 36 28.43 3.14 8.55
N SER A 37 28.65 3.50 7.29
CA SER A 37 29.16 2.53 6.32
C SER A 37 30.58 2.22 6.78
N ARG A 38 30.75 1.11 7.48
CA ARG A 38 32.09 0.74 7.94
C ARG A 38 32.92 0.38 6.71
N ASN A 39 34.00 1.13 6.47
CA ASN A 39 35.15 0.60 5.75
C ASN A 39 35.65 -0.63 6.50
N CYS A 40 35.20 -1.82 6.09
CA CYS A 40 35.62 -3.11 6.64
C CYS A 40 37.11 -3.31 6.39
N SER A 41 37.89 -3.08 7.44
CA SER A 41 39.34 -3.32 7.47
C SER A 41 39.59 -4.83 7.61
N TYR A 42 40.21 -5.40 6.57
CA TYR A 42 40.94 -6.69 6.52
C TYR A 42 40.19 -7.97 6.95
N ALA A 43 39.46 -8.58 6.01
CA ALA A 43 39.24 -10.03 5.78
C ALA A 43 37.89 -10.33 5.08
N LEU A 44 36.90 -9.43 5.20
CA LEU A 44 35.55 -9.56 4.61
C LEU A 44 35.26 -8.54 3.48
N ASN A 45 36.32 -8.02 2.86
CA ASN A 45 36.26 -6.84 1.98
C ASN A 45 35.47 -7.08 0.68
N TRP A 46 35.45 -8.29 0.13
CA TRP A 46 34.60 -8.60 -1.02
C TRP A 46 33.13 -8.71 -0.61
N PHE A 47 32.83 -9.50 0.43
CA PHE A 47 31.44 -9.76 0.84
C PHE A 47 30.74 -8.49 1.31
N CYS A 48 31.40 -7.63 2.09
CA CYS A 48 30.82 -6.37 2.57
C CYS A 48 30.78 -5.24 1.53
N LYS A 49 31.60 -5.29 0.46
CA LYS A 49 31.50 -4.33 -0.66
C LYS A 49 30.46 -4.73 -1.70
N CYS A 50 30.25 -6.04 -1.89
CA CYS A 50 29.28 -6.57 -2.84
C CYS A 50 27.87 -6.70 -2.25
N PHE A 51 27.74 -6.89 -0.94
CA PHE A 51 26.46 -6.93 -0.25
C PHE A 51 26.28 -5.69 0.62
N ASN A 52 25.20 -4.95 0.38
CA ASN A 52 24.73 -3.84 1.20
C ASN A 52 24.47 -4.35 2.64
N LEU A 53 25.48 -4.31 3.51
CA LEU A 53 25.45 -4.99 4.81
C LEU A 53 24.32 -4.47 5.71
N ILE A 54 23.99 -3.19 5.63
CA ILE A 54 22.91 -2.57 6.41
C ILE A 54 21.54 -2.98 5.86
N GLY A 55 21.36 -2.94 4.53
CA GLY A 55 20.16 -3.48 3.89
C GLY A 55 19.96 -4.96 4.23
N TYR A 56 21.03 -5.75 4.23
CA TYR A 56 20.98 -7.16 4.62
C TYR A 56 20.62 -7.36 6.11
N VAL A 57 21.23 -6.60 7.03
CA VAL A 57 20.91 -6.68 8.47
C VAL A 57 19.47 -6.25 8.73
N LEU A 58 19.00 -5.18 8.11
CA LEU A 58 17.61 -4.72 8.20
C LEU A 58 16.63 -5.77 7.66
N VAL A 59 16.89 -6.31 6.46
CA VAL A 59 16.05 -7.35 5.85
C VAL A 59 15.96 -8.58 6.76
N ASN A 60 17.09 -9.07 7.26
CA ASN A 60 17.09 -10.22 8.16
C ASN A 60 16.38 -9.93 9.48
N HIS A 61 16.60 -8.75 10.07
CA HIS A 61 15.94 -8.37 11.32
C HIS A 61 14.42 -8.30 11.15
N MET A 62 13.94 -7.73 10.03
CA MET A 62 12.52 -7.71 9.72
C MET A 62 11.96 -9.13 9.54
N MET A 63 12.69 -10.01 8.86
CA MET A 63 12.28 -11.41 8.72
C MET A 63 12.26 -12.16 10.06
N GLU A 64 13.20 -11.88 10.98
CA GLU A 64 13.22 -12.43 12.35
C GLU A 64 12.02 -11.96 13.18
N LEU A 65 11.53 -10.73 12.94
CA LEU A 65 10.30 -10.19 13.53
C LEU A 65 9.01 -10.77 12.90
N GLY A 66 9.15 -11.63 11.87
CA GLY A 66 8.04 -12.32 11.23
C GLY A 66 7.48 -11.64 9.98
N PHE A 67 8.08 -10.55 9.50
CA PHE A 67 7.67 -9.91 8.24
C PHE A 67 8.00 -10.80 7.04
N THR A 68 7.20 -10.68 5.98
CA THR A 68 7.49 -11.40 4.73
C THR A 68 8.82 -10.96 4.12
N LYS A 69 9.47 -11.88 3.40
CA LYS A 69 10.71 -11.58 2.69
C LYS A 69 10.53 -10.42 1.70
N SER A 70 9.43 -10.44 0.94
CA SER A 70 9.12 -9.41 -0.06
C SER A 70 8.99 -8.01 0.56
N LEU A 71 8.27 -7.88 1.69
CA LEU A 71 8.15 -6.62 2.42
C LEU A 71 9.49 -6.14 2.96
N SER A 72 10.27 -7.06 3.55
CA SER A 72 11.58 -6.76 4.11
C SER A 72 12.55 -6.25 3.03
N GLU A 73 12.61 -6.92 1.88
CA GLU A 73 13.43 -6.52 0.73
C GLU A 73 12.98 -5.18 0.14
N TRP A 74 11.66 -4.95 0.04
CA TRP A 74 11.11 -3.67 -0.43
C TRP A 74 11.51 -2.51 0.50
N ILE A 75 11.37 -2.68 1.82
CA ILE A 75 11.82 -1.68 2.79
C ILE A 75 13.33 -1.45 2.69
N GLY A 76 14.13 -2.52 2.60
CA GLY A 76 15.58 -2.43 2.43
C GLY A 76 16.01 -1.69 1.16
N SER A 77 15.22 -1.75 0.08
CA SER A 77 15.49 -1.04 -1.17
C SER A 77 15.36 0.49 -1.05
N ASN A 78 14.72 0.98 0.01
CA ASN A 78 14.56 2.41 0.27
C ASN A 78 15.77 3.05 0.99
N LEU A 79 16.85 2.31 1.25
CA LEU A 79 18.09 2.87 1.76
C LEU A 79 18.93 3.44 0.62
N LYS A 80 19.40 4.68 0.78
CA LYS A 80 20.32 5.35 -0.15
C LYS A 80 21.64 5.67 0.51
N LYS A 81 22.72 5.65 -0.28
CA LYS A 81 24.04 6.11 0.16
C LYS A 81 24.08 7.63 0.21
N SER A 82 24.66 8.14 1.29
CA SER A 82 24.93 9.55 1.54
C SER A 82 26.35 9.69 2.08
N GLY A 83 27.33 9.74 1.16
CA GLY A 83 28.75 9.70 1.49
C GLY A 83 29.14 8.34 2.10
N GLU A 84 29.77 8.38 3.28
CA GLU A 84 30.16 7.20 4.06
C GLU A 84 29.02 6.64 4.94
N HIS A 85 27.79 7.10 4.74
CA HIS A 85 26.62 6.69 5.52
C HIS A 85 25.49 6.25 4.61
N GLU A 86 24.56 5.50 5.19
CA GLU A 86 23.26 5.22 4.56
C GLU A 86 22.16 5.96 5.31
N THR A 87 21.15 6.39 4.55
CA THR A 87 19.98 7.08 5.06
C THR A 87 18.75 6.69 4.24
N TRP A 88 17.56 6.99 4.76
CA TRP A 88 16.31 6.71 4.08
C TRP A 88 16.16 7.59 2.82
N ALA A 89 15.63 6.99 1.75
CA ALA A 89 15.24 7.71 0.54
C ALA A 89 14.07 8.68 0.81
N PHE A 90 13.31 8.44 1.88
CA PHE A 90 12.16 9.22 2.33
C PHE A 90 12.36 9.76 3.75
N ASN A 91 11.51 10.70 4.17
CA ASN A 91 11.48 11.18 5.54
C ASN A 91 10.70 10.18 6.42
N LEU A 92 11.41 9.37 7.21
CA LEU A 92 10.80 8.37 8.09
C LEU A 92 9.87 9.00 9.14
N GLU A 93 10.28 10.11 9.75
CA GLU A 93 9.45 10.79 10.75
C GLU A 93 8.15 11.32 10.13
N GLY A 94 8.24 11.89 8.92
CA GLY A 94 7.08 12.30 8.14
C GLY A 94 6.17 11.12 7.79
N ALA A 95 6.73 9.98 7.41
CA ALA A 95 5.95 8.77 7.11
C ALA A 95 5.19 8.25 8.34
N VAL A 96 5.81 8.29 9.52
CA VAL A 96 5.15 7.93 10.79
C VAL A 96 4.02 8.91 11.10
N GLN A 97 4.27 10.22 11.00
CA GLN A 97 3.24 11.23 11.27
C GLN A 97 2.06 11.10 10.30
N ILE A 98 2.33 10.89 9.01
CA ILE A 98 1.29 10.64 8.00
C ILE A 98 0.53 9.35 8.33
N ASN A 99 1.18 8.28 8.78
CA ASN A 99 0.51 7.07 9.21
C ASN A 99 -0.42 7.32 10.41
N THR A 100 0.04 8.02 11.44
CA THR A 100 -0.78 8.39 12.59
C THR A 100 -1.98 9.26 12.17
N LEU A 101 -1.76 10.25 11.31
CA LEU A 101 -2.83 11.09 10.77
C LEU A 101 -3.82 10.29 9.92
N ASN A 102 -3.33 9.36 9.10
CA ASN A 102 -4.16 8.50 8.27
C ASN A 102 -5.01 7.55 9.12
N ILE A 103 -4.46 6.94 10.18
CA ILE A 103 -5.22 6.09 11.10
C ILE A 103 -6.34 6.90 11.76
N ASN A 104 -6.02 8.10 12.26
CA ASN A 104 -7.02 8.98 12.88
C ASN A 104 -8.09 9.40 11.87
N PHE A 105 -7.68 9.82 10.66
CA PHE A 105 -8.59 10.29 9.62
C PHE A 105 -9.45 9.16 9.02
N CYS A 106 -8.88 7.99 8.74
CA CYS A 106 -9.61 6.82 8.24
C CYS A 106 -10.50 6.20 9.33
N GLY A 107 -10.23 6.44 10.62
CA GLY A 107 -11.13 6.07 11.70
C GLY A 107 -12.38 6.96 11.77
N GLU A 108 -12.29 8.21 11.31
CA GLU A 108 -13.35 9.22 11.45
C GLU A 108 -14.10 9.51 10.13
N THR A 109 -13.47 9.26 8.98
CA THR A 109 -13.99 9.65 7.66
C THR A 109 -14.50 8.44 6.89
N SER A 110 -15.74 8.54 6.43
CA SER A 110 -16.38 7.55 5.56
C SER A 110 -16.63 8.17 4.20
N TYR A 111 -16.19 7.49 3.14
CA TYR A 111 -16.46 7.84 1.74
C TYR A 111 -17.75 7.24 1.21
N TRP A 112 -18.51 6.50 2.02
CA TRP A 112 -19.83 5.99 1.64
C TRP A 112 -20.77 7.06 1.08
N PRO A 113 -20.88 8.28 1.65
CA PRO A 113 -21.73 9.32 1.08
C PRO A 113 -21.37 9.69 -0.37
N LEU A 114 -20.08 9.62 -0.74
CA LEU A 114 -19.64 9.88 -2.11
C LEU A 114 -20.02 8.73 -3.06
N LEU A 115 -19.99 7.50 -2.58
CA LEU A 115 -20.38 6.33 -3.38
C LEU A 115 -21.90 6.21 -3.53
N GLU A 116 -22.66 6.60 -2.50
CA GLU A 116 -24.13 6.58 -2.51
C GLU A 116 -24.73 7.75 -3.29
N HIS A 117 -24.04 8.90 -3.27
CA HIS A 117 -24.47 10.12 -3.95
C HIS A 117 -23.33 10.73 -4.76
N PRO A 118 -22.86 10.06 -5.83
CA PRO A 118 -21.79 10.58 -6.65
C PRO A 118 -22.25 11.87 -7.37
N PRO A 119 -21.37 12.89 -7.51
CA PRO A 119 -21.68 14.10 -8.25
C PRO A 119 -22.07 13.82 -9.70
N GLN A 120 -23.03 14.56 -10.26
CA GLN A 120 -23.49 14.37 -11.64
C GLN A 120 -22.33 14.35 -12.64
N GLY A 121 -22.34 13.35 -13.54
CA GLY A 121 -21.28 13.16 -14.54
C GLY A 121 -19.98 12.57 -13.98
N MET A 122 -19.90 12.27 -12.68
CA MET A 122 -18.77 11.56 -12.09
C MET A 122 -18.93 10.06 -12.29
N GLU A 123 -17.88 9.46 -12.83
CA GLU A 123 -17.71 8.01 -12.87
C GLU A 123 -16.65 7.59 -11.85
N ILE A 124 -17.01 6.67 -10.97
CA ILE A 124 -16.15 6.07 -9.95
C ILE A 124 -15.99 4.59 -10.31
N ALA A 125 -14.75 4.17 -10.55
CA ALA A 125 -14.42 2.78 -10.80
C ALA A 125 -13.55 2.25 -9.66
N ILE A 126 -14.00 1.18 -9.02
CA ILE A 126 -13.32 0.54 -7.90
C ILE A 126 -12.78 -0.79 -8.38
N VAL A 127 -11.48 -1.01 -8.23
CA VAL A 127 -10.83 -2.30 -8.48
C VAL A 127 -10.60 -2.96 -7.13
N ARG A 128 -11.27 -4.08 -6.87
CA ARG A 128 -11.09 -4.91 -5.68
C ARG A 128 -10.20 -6.10 -6.01
N ALA A 129 -9.22 -6.39 -5.18
CA ALA A 129 -8.47 -7.64 -5.30
C ALA A 129 -9.34 -8.82 -4.86
N GLU A 130 -9.29 -9.94 -5.60
CA GLU A 130 -10.08 -11.14 -5.27
C GLU A 130 -9.74 -11.71 -3.89
N ASN A 131 -8.46 -11.72 -3.53
CA ASN A 131 -7.94 -12.32 -2.30
C ASN A 131 -7.54 -11.26 -1.26
N SER A 132 -8.05 -10.03 -1.36
CA SER A 132 -7.78 -8.99 -0.37
C SER A 132 -8.48 -9.30 0.95
N ASP A 133 -7.71 -9.31 2.03
CA ASP A 133 -8.18 -9.55 3.40
C ASP A 133 -8.75 -8.30 4.09
N ARG A 134 -8.72 -7.15 3.40
CA ARG A 134 -9.14 -5.85 3.94
C ARG A 134 -10.63 -5.61 3.89
N TRP A 135 -11.37 -6.40 3.13
CA TRP A 135 -12.78 -6.18 2.85
C TRP A 135 -13.65 -7.11 3.68
N ASP A 136 -14.43 -6.53 4.60
CA ASP A 136 -15.46 -7.29 5.29
C ASP A 136 -16.61 -7.65 4.29
N PRO A 137 -17.25 -8.83 4.42
CA PRO A 137 -18.30 -9.27 3.49
C PRO A 137 -19.50 -8.32 3.37
N ASP A 138 -19.85 -7.59 4.44
CA ASP A 138 -20.93 -6.60 4.46
C ASP A 138 -20.57 -5.35 3.64
N VAL A 139 -19.32 -4.91 3.69
CA VAL A 139 -18.78 -3.83 2.84
C VAL A 139 -18.86 -4.23 1.37
N ILE A 140 -18.46 -5.46 1.05
CA ILE A 140 -18.54 -6.01 -0.31
C ILE A 140 -19.99 -5.99 -0.80
N GLN A 141 -20.91 -6.55 -0.01
CA GLN A 141 -22.32 -6.63 -0.39
C GLN A 141 -22.92 -5.23 -0.61
N ARG A 142 -22.64 -4.28 0.28
CA ARG A 142 -23.11 -2.89 0.13
C ARG A 142 -22.57 -2.25 -1.14
N LEU A 143 -21.29 -2.48 -1.46
CA LEU A 143 -20.66 -1.94 -2.66
C LEU A 143 -21.26 -2.52 -3.95
N GLU A 144 -21.52 -3.83 -3.98
CA GLU A 144 -22.13 -4.52 -5.12
C GLU A 144 -23.58 -4.06 -5.35
N SER A 145 -24.35 -3.82 -4.28
CA SER A 145 -25.69 -3.21 -4.39
C SER A 145 -25.63 -1.83 -5.04
N GLN A 146 -24.72 -0.96 -4.60
CA GLN A 146 -24.55 0.38 -5.17
C GLN A 146 -24.15 0.35 -6.65
N ALA A 147 -23.28 -0.57 -7.04
CA ALA A 147 -22.89 -0.73 -8.44
C ALA A 147 -24.02 -1.28 -9.34
N SER A 148 -24.96 -2.03 -8.74
CA SER A 148 -26.10 -2.62 -9.46
C SER A 148 -27.29 -1.66 -9.61
N GLU A 149 -27.40 -0.67 -8.73
CA GLU A 149 -28.48 0.33 -8.72
C GLU A 149 -28.29 1.48 -9.73
N GLY A 150 -27.12 1.58 -10.38
CA GLY A 150 -26.80 2.61 -11.38
C GLY A 150 -27.50 2.38 -12.73
N GLY A 151 -28.69 2.96 -12.90
CA GLY A 151 -29.50 2.96 -14.12
C GLY A 151 -29.14 4.04 -15.16
N ASP A 152 -29.75 3.91 -16.34
CA ASP A 152 -29.42 4.49 -17.65
C ASP A 152 -28.91 5.96 -17.78
N VAL A 153 -27.81 6.07 -18.54
CA VAL A 153 -27.50 7.09 -19.56
C VAL A 153 -27.82 8.57 -19.21
N ALA A 154 -27.32 9.04 -18.06
CA ALA A 154 -26.97 10.45 -17.78
C ALA A 154 -26.45 10.63 -16.33
N GLU A 155 -26.68 9.63 -15.48
CA GLU A 155 -26.39 9.67 -14.07
C GLU A 155 -24.98 9.16 -13.75
N SER A 156 -24.38 9.79 -12.75
CA SER A 156 -23.12 9.42 -12.14
C SER A 156 -23.09 7.95 -11.74
N LYS A 157 -21.98 7.27 -12.03
CA LYS A 157 -21.91 5.80 -12.01
C LYS A 157 -20.80 5.30 -11.09
N VAL A 158 -21.14 4.37 -10.20
CA VAL A 158 -20.18 3.53 -9.47
C VAL A 158 -20.06 2.19 -10.18
N SER A 159 -18.85 1.72 -10.39
CA SER A 159 -18.56 0.40 -10.98
C SER A 159 -17.51 -0.33 -10.16
N VAL A 160 -17.67 -1.65 -10.05
CA VAL A 160 -16.77 -2.52 -9.28
C VAL A 160 -16.19 -3.57 -10.20
N HIS A 161 -14.88 -3.71 -10.16
CA HIS A 161 -14.10 -4.67 -10.94
C HIS A 161 -13.35 -5.56 -9.97
N ILE A 162 -13.47 -6.89 -10.14
CA ILE A 162 -12.69 -7.85 -9.36
C ILE A 162 -11.43 -8.18 -10.16
N LEU A 163 -10.26 -7.98 -9.54
CA LEU A 163 -8.97 -8.37 -10.10
C LEU A 163 -8.62 -9.80 -9.64
N PRO A 164 -8.66 -10.80 -10.53
CA PRO A 164 -8.47 -12.19 -10.13
C PRO A 164 -7.03 -12.45 -9.67
N ASN A 165 -6.87 -13.43 -8.79
CA ASN A 165 -5.57 -13.91 -8.30
C ASN A 165 -4.66 -12.80 -7.75
N SER A 166 -5.24 -11.79 -7.09
CA SER A 166 -4.49 -10.66 -6.52
C SER A 166 -4.84 -10.43 -5.06
N GLY A 167 -3.82 -10.05 -4.27
CA GLY A 167 -3.99 -9.48 -2.93
C GLY A 167 -3.98 -7.96 -2.98
N HIS A 168 -3.79 -7.31 -1.83
CA HIS A 168 -3.91 -5.86 -1.73
C HIS A 168 -2.97 -5.07 -2.67
N TRP A 169 -1.81 -5.63 -3.00
CA TRP A 169 -0.83 -5.01 -3.89
C TRP A 169 -1.18 -5.26 -5.36
N VAL A 170 -2.35 -4.79 -5.79
CA VAL A 170 -2.95 -5.09 -7.11
C VAL A 170 -2.02 -4.88 -8.31
N HIS A 171 -1.16 -3.86 -8.26
CA HIS A 171 -0.21 -3.53 -9.32
C HIS A 171 1.03 -4.44 -9.34
N VAL A 172 1.35 -5.10 -8.22
CA VAL A 172 2.42 -6.11 -8.12
C VAL A 172 1.86 -7.49 -8.44
N ASP A 173 0.71 -7.82 -7.87
CA ASP A 173 0.15 -9.17 -7.91
C ASP A 173 -0.42 -9.53 -9.29
N ASN A 174 -1.13 -8.60 -9.94
CA ASN A 174 -1.68 -8.82 -11.28
C ASN A 174 -1.66 -7.54 -12.14
N PRO A 175 -0.46 -7.06 -12.53
CA PRO A 175 -0.31 -5.85 -13.34
C PRO A 175 -1.02 -5.93 -14.68
N GLN A 176 -1.01 -7.11 -15.31
CA GLN A 176 -1.62 -7.31 -16.63
C GLN A 176 -3.15 -7.24 -16.56
N GLY A 177 -3.77 -7.92 -15.59
CA GLY A 177 -5.22 -7.83 -15.37
C GLY A 177 -5.66 -6.42 -14.97
N LEU A 178 -4.84 -5.70 -14.18
CA LEU A 178 -5.13 -4.31 -13.84
C LEU A 178 -5.13 -3.42 -15.08
N LEU A 179 -4.15 -3.59 -15.98
CA LEU A 179 -4.11 -2.89 -17.26
C LEU A 179 -5.32 -3.22 -18.14
N GLU A 180 -5.73 -4.48 -18.22
CA GLU A 180 -6.91 -4.89 -18.99
C GLU A 180 -8.20 -4.24 -18.49
N ILE A 181 -8.34 -4.03 -17.18
CA ILE A 181 -9.47 -3.34 -16.57
C ILE A 181 -9.42 -1.83 -16.88
N MET A 182 -8.25 -1.20 -16.71
CA MET A 182 -8.13 0.27 -16.74
C MET A 182 -7.92 0.86 -18.14
N ALA A 183 -7.12 0.21 -18.99
CA ALA A 183 -6.68 0.75 -20.27
C ALA A 183 -7.83 1.13 -21.22
N PRO A 184 -8.91 0.34 -21.37
CA PRO A 184 -10.02 0.69 -22.26
C PRO A 184 -10.67 2.04 -21.90
N ARG A 185 -10.68 2.40 -20.61
CA ARG A 185 -11.34 3.60 -20.10
C ARG A 185 -10.42 4.80 -20.01
N ILE A 186 -9.12 4.59 -19.83
CA ILE A 186 -8.12 5.67 -19.93
C ILE A 186 -7.98 6.10 -21.39
N ALA A 187 -8.02 5.17 -22.34
CA ALA A 187 -7.93 5.47 -23.77
C ALA A 187 -9.17 6.20 -24.34
N SER A 188 -10.28 6.23 -23.60
CA SER A 188 -11.51 6.93 -23.98
C SER A 188 -11.62 8.37 -23.43
N ILE A 189 -10.60 8.86 -22.73
CA ILE A 189 -10.47 10.25 -22.26
C ILE A 189 -9.82 11.08 -23.37
#